data_AF-A0A2A2RLF8-F1
#
_entry.id   AF-A0A2A2RLF8-F1
#
_cell.length_a   1.000
_cell.length_b   1.000
_cell.length_c   1.000
_cell.angle_alpha   90.00
_cell.angle_beta   90.00
_cell.angle_gamma   90.00
#
_symmetry.space_group_name_H-M   'P 1'
#
loop_
_entity.id
_entity.type
_entity.pdbx_description
1 polymer ?
#
loop_
_entity_poly.entity_id
_entity_poly.type
_entity_poly.pdbx_seq_one_letter_code
_entity_poly.pdbx_strand_id
1 'polypeptide(L)'
;MNSLRLPRSTLLAGDVALGLLEAIEATARVAARNLKKTGLLGTRKPVGSTLQPGAKTPLWNELVKQTLPWVEKRGSKARLARFLGLPRQRLQDCLKSQRACLDAERTLRLLCWVAARQQGRDLIL
;
A
#
# COMPACT_ATOMS: atom_id res chain seq x y z
N MET A 1 -33.09 2.69 -24.57
CA MET A 1 -32.11 2.88 -23.46
C MET A 1 -31.13 1.72 -23.51
N ASN A 2 -29.98 1.91 -24.16
CA ASN A 2 -28.97 0.85 -24.34
C ASN A 2 -28.18 0.66 -23.05
N SER A 3 -28.33 -0.49 -22.41
CA SER A 3 -27.48 -0.94 -21.32
C SER A 3 -26.09 -1.29 -21.89
N LEU A 4 -25.15 -0.36 -21.72
CA LEU A 4 -23.73 -0.60 -22.00
C LEU A 4 -23.23 -1.72 -21.09
N ARG A 5 -23.23 -2.96 -21.60
CA ARG A 5 -22.55 -4.08 -20.94
C ARG A 5 -21.05 -3.83 -21.04
N LEU A 6 -20.50 -3.24 -19.99
CA LEU A 6 -19.08 -3.04 -19.84
C LEU A 6 -18.37 -4.41 -19.81
N PRO A 7 -17.28 -4.60 -20.58
CA PRO A 7 -16.55 -5.86 -20.60
C PRO A 7 -16.02 -6.20 -19.19
N ARG A 8 -15.98 -7.49 -18.82
CA ARG A 8 -15.56 -7.94 -17.47
C ARG A 8 -14.21 -7.38 -17.00
N SER A 9 -13.29 -7.11 -17.92
CA SER A 9 -12.01 -6.44 -17.63
C SER A 9 -12.17 -5.02 -17.10
N THR A 10 -13.16 -4.27 -17.58
CA THR A 10 -13.47 -2.91 -17.10
C THR A 10 -14.19 -2.91 -15.76
N LEU A 11 -15.00 -3.94 -15.46
CA LEU A 11 -15.58 -4.13 -14.13
C LEU A 11 -14.48 -4.46 -13.11
N LEU A 12 -13.53 -5.33 -13.45
CA LEU A 12 -12.35 -5.61 -12.62
C LEU A 12 -11.48 -4.36 -12.41
N ALA A 13 -11.28 -3.55 -13.46
CA ALA A 13 -10.55 -2.28 -13.34
C ALA A 13 -11.31 -1.27 -12.46
N GLY A 14 -12.65 -1.26 -12.54
CA GLY A 14 -13.52 -0.45 -11.69
C GLY A 14 -13.45 -0.85 -10.22
N ASP A 15 -13.53 -2.15 -9.93
CA ASP A 15 -13.43 -2.70 -8.58
C ASP A 15 -12.05 -2.42 -7.94
N VAL A 16 -10.99 -2.53 -8.74
CA VAL A 16 -9.62 -2.20 -8.31
C VAL A 16 -9.48 -0.68 -8.06
N ALA A 17 -10.05 0.16 -8.94
CA ALA A 17 -10.03 1.61 -8.75
C ALA A 17 -10.83 2.04 -7.52
N LEU A 18 -11.99 1.43 -7.28
CA LEU A 18 -12.82 1.69 -6.10
C LEU A 18 -12.11 1.25 -4.82
N GLY A 19 -11.56 0.03 -4.81
CA GLY A 19 -10.77 -0.47 -3.67
C GLY A 19 -9.51 0.36 -3.40
N LEU A 20 -8.88 0.91 -4.46
CA LEU A 20 -7.77 1.83 -4.31
C LEU A 20 -8.21 3.16 -3.69
N LEU A 21 -9.33 3.74 -4.12
CA LEU A 21 -9.86 4.98 -3.55
C LEU A 21 -10.23 4.82 -2.07
N GLU A 22 -10.91 3.74 -1.71
CA GLU A 22 -11.26 3.42 -0.32
C GLU A 22 -10.00 3.25 0.54
N ALA A 23 -9.00 2.51 0.05
CA ALA A 23 -7.74 2.31 0.76
C ALA A 23 -6.94 3.60 0.92
N ILE A 24 -6.90 4.45 -0.12
CA ILE A 24 -6.24 5.77 -0.05
C ILE A 24 -6.95 6.64 0.98
N GLU A 25 -8.29 6.70 0.96
CA GLU A 25 -9.06 7.50 1.90
C GLU A 25 -8.85 7.05 3.35
N ALA A 26 -8.97 5.74 3.61
CA ALA A 26 -8.79 5.17 4.94
C ALA A 26 -7.39 5.49 5.48
N THR A 27 -6.36 5.31 4.64
CA THR A 27 -4.97 5.59 5.00
C THR A 27 -4.75 7.10 5.22
N ALA A 28 -5.34 7.96 4.38
CA ALA A 28 -5.26 9.41 4.50
C ALA A 28 -5.90 9.93 5.79
N ARG A 29 -7.07 9.42 6.18
CA ARG A 29 -7.74 9.80 7.42
C ARG A 29 -6.88 9.46 8.65
N VAL A 30 -6.28 8.28 8.69
CA VAL A 30 -5.41 7.87 9.82
C VAL A 30 -4.12 8.69 9.83
N ALA A 31 -3.50 8.91 8.67
CA ALA A 31 -2.30 9.74 8.57
C ALA A 31 -2.54 11.19 8.99
N ALA A 32 -3.67 11.80 8.60
CA ALA A 32 -4.03 13.15 8.99
C ALA A 32 -4.19 13.27 10.53
N ARG A 33 -4.77 12.27 11.18
CA ARG A 33 -4.86 12.22 12.65
C ARG A 33 -3.48 12.13 13.30
N ASN A 34 -2.58 11.33 12.75
CA ASN A 34 -1.23 11.14 13.27
C ASN A 34 -0.33 12.37 13.05
N LEU A 35 -0.48 13.08 11.92
CA LEU A 35 0.24 14.33 11.64
C LEU A 35 -0.17 15.45 12.60
N LYS A 36 -1.48 15.62 12.84
CA LYS A 36 -1.99 16.60 13.82
C LYS A 36 -1.45 16.34 15.22
N LYS A 37 -1.31 15.07 15.63
CA LYS A 37 -0.75 14.69 16.93
C LYS A 37 0.74 14.96 17.08
N THR A 38 1.50 14.97 15.99
CA THR A 38 2.98 14.99 16.03
C THR A 38 3.61 16.34 15.70
N GLY A 39 2.87 17.31 15.15
CA GLY A 39 3.38 18.66 14.89
C GLY A 39 4.47 18.76 13.80
N LEU A 40 4.67 17.70 13.00
CA LEU A 40 5.84 17.51 12.12
C LEU A 40 5.84 18.29 10.78
N LEU A 41 5.10 19.39 10.67
CA LEU A 41 5.00 20.19 9.44
C LEU A 41 6.27 20.99 9.07
N GLY A 42 7.37 20.82 9.81
CA GLY A 42 8.59 21.61 9.63
C GLY A 42 9.70 20.87 8.90
N THR A 43 10.26 21.54 7.88
CA THR A 43 11.54 21.34 7.16
C THR A 43 11.49 20.64 5.80
N ARG A 44 11.81 21.43 4.76
CA ARG A 44 12.05 21.02 3.38
C ARG A 44 13.30 20.13 3.34
N LYS A 45 13.20 18.93 2.76
CA LYS A 45 14.34 18.01 2.68
C LYS A 45 15.36 18.45 1.62
N PRO A 46 16.66 18.18 1.82
CA PRO A 46 17.68 18.43 0.81
C PRO A 46 17.45 17.60 -0.46
N VAL A 47 17.82 18.17 -1.60
CA VAL A 47 17.75 17.53 -2.92
C VAL A 47 18.61 16.25 -2.91
N GLY A 48 18.09 15.16 -3.47
CA GLY A 48 18.76 13.85 -3.46
C GLY A 48 18.49 12.98 -2.22
N SER A 49 17.68 13.44 -1.27
CA SER A 49 17.28 12.61 -0.13
C SER A 49 16.18 11.62 -0.49
N THR A 50 16.36 10.36 -0.11
CA THR A 50 15.33 9.33 -0.25
C THR A 50 14.29 9.45 0.86
N LEU A 51 13.02 9.18 0.53
CA LEU A 51 11.96 9.09 1.53
C LEU A 51 12.24 7.88 2.44
N GLN A 52 12.65 8.15 3.69
CA GLN A 52 12.84 7.12 4.71
C GLN A 52 11.56 6.93 5.52
N PRO A 53 11.17 5.68 5.82
CA PRO A 53 10.07 5.42 6.74
C PRO A 53 10.27 6.12 8.08
N GLY A 54 9.20 6.63 8.67
CA GLY A 54 9.24 7.29 9.96
C GLY A 54 8.06 8.24 10.15
N ALA A 55 8.16 9.15 11.12
CA ALA A 55 7.04 10.02 11.47
C ALA A 55 6.60 10.97 10.33
N LYS A 56 7.50 11.22 9.36
CA LYS A 56 7.22 11.99 8.13
C LYS A 56 6.57 11.17 6.99
N THR A 57 6.36 9.86 7.17
CA THR A 57 5.71 8.98 6.18
C THR A 57 4.49 8.26 6.79
N PRO A 58 3.52 9.00 7.34
CA PRO A 58 2.42 8.42 8.11
C PRO A 58 1.56 7.47 7.27
N LEU A 59 1.33 7.78 5.98
CA LEU A 59 0.58 6.91 5.07
C LEU A 59 1.27 5.57 4.86
N TRP A 60 2.58 5.60 4.66
CA TRP A 60 3.40 4.41 4.47
C TRP A 60 3.39 3.53 5.73
N ASN A 61 3.53 4.15 6.91
CA ASN A 61 3.55 3.40 8.18
C ASN A 61 2.21 2.67 8.41
N GLU A 62 1.09 3.33 8.12
CA GLU A 62 -0.24 2.70 8.21
C GLU A 62 -0.41 1.58 7.19
N LEU A 63 0.06 1.77 5.95
CA LEU A 63 0.03 0.71 4.94
C LEU A 63 0.84 -0.52 5.38
N VAL A 64 2.05 -0.31 5.91
CA VAL A 64 2.87 -1.41 6.45
C VAL A 64 2.15 -2.11 7.59
N LYS A 65 1.56 -1.36 8.53
CA LYS A 65 0.79 -1.91 9.65
C LYS A 65 -0.39 -2.77 9.18
N GLN A 66 -1.14 -2.32 8.18
CA GLN A 66 -2.25 -3.07 7.58
C GLN A 66 -1.78 -4.29 6.79
N THR A 67 -0.56 -4.25 6.24
CA THR A 67 0.03 -5.34 5.46
C THR A 67 0.50 -6.50 6.35
N LEU A 68 1.13 -6.19 7.49
CA LEU A 68 1.83 -7.16 8.34
C LEU A 68 1.01 -8.42 8.71
N PRO A 69 -0.27 -8.33 9.14
CA PRO A 69 -1.06 -9.50 9.50
C PRO A 69 -1.17 -10.55 8.39
N TRP A 70 -1.17 -10.12 7.12
CA TRP A 70 -1.36 -10.99 5.97
C TRP A 70 -0.08 -11.70 5.51
N VAL A 71 1.10 -11.25 5.96
CA VAL A 71 2.41 -11.80 5.58
C VAL A 71 3.07 -12.65 6.65
N GLU A 72 2.41 -12.90 7.79
CA GLU A 72 2.90 -13.79 8.84
C GLU A 72 2.91 -15.26 8.42
N LYS A 73 1.90 -15.69 7.64
CA LYS A 73 1.80 -17.07 7.17
C LYS A 73 2.99 -17.44 6.28
N ARG A 74 3.54 -18.64 6.51
CA ARG A 74 4.68 -19.17 5.75
C ARG A 74 4.41 -19.09 4.25
N GLY A 75 5.36 -18.52 3.50
CA GLY A 75 5.27 -18.38 2.05
C GLY A 75 4.47 -17.17 1.53
N SER A 76 3.62 -16.53 2.34
CA SER A 76 2.86 -15.33 1.91
C SER A 76 3.79 -14.19 1.50
N LYS A 77 4.89 -13.99 2.23
CA LYS A 77 5.90 -12.98 1.90
C LYS A 77 6.58 -13.23 0.54
N ALA A 78 6.85 -14.49 0.20
CA ALA A 78 7.47 -14.82 -1.08
C ALA A 78 6.50 -14.58 -2.25
N ARG A 79 5.23 -14.93 -2.06
CA ARG A 79 4.15 -14.64 -3.01
C ARG A 79 3.96 -13.13 -3.22
N LEU A 80 3.91 -12.35 -2.13
CA LEU A 80 3.82 -10.89 -2.20
C LEU A 80 5.03 -10.28 -2.92
N ALA A 81 6.25 -10.76 -2.65
CA ALA A 81 7.44 -10.28 -3.33
C ALA A 81 7.38 -10.49 -4.85
N ARG A 82 6.90 -11.66 -5.30
CA ARG A 82 6.70 -11.95 -6.72
C ARG A 82 5.65 -11.03 -7.35
N PHE A 83 4.51 -10.86 -6.68
CA PHE A 83 3.44 -9.96 -7.15
C PHE A 83 3.91 -8.51 -7.30
N LEU A 84 4.73 -8.02 -6.37
CA LEU A 84 5.29 -6.67 -6.41
C LEU A 84 6.50 -6.54 -7.36
N GLY A 85 7.00 -7.66 -7.92
CA GLY A 85 8.19 -7.66 -8.77
C GLY A 85 9.46 -7.26 -8.01
N LEU A 86 9.64 -7.76 -6.79
CA LEU A 86 10.72 -7.39 -5.87
C LEU A 86 11.49 -8.61 -5.35
N PRO A 87 12.80 -8.49 -5.07
CA PRO A 87 13.50 -9.45 -4.23
C PRO A 87 12.87 -9.53 -2.83
N ARG A 88 12.79 -10.75 -2.28
CA ARG A 88 12.25 -10.99 -0.92
C ARG A 88 12.96 -10.14 0.14
N GLN A 89 14.26 -9.92 -0.01
CA GLN A 89 15.06 -9.11 0.89
C GLN A 89 14.59 -7.64 0.89
N ARG A 90 14.34 -7.06 -0.29
CA ARG A 90 13.81 -5.70 -0.41
C ARG A 90 12.44 -5.55 0.26
N LEU A 91 11.58 -6.55 0.12
CA LEU A 91 10.29 -6.57 0.81
C LEU A 91 10.44 -6.70 2.34
N GLN A 92 11.47 -7.40 2.82
CA GLN A 92 11.83 -7.44 4.25
C GLN A 92 12.25 -6.06 4.74
N ASP A 93 13.12 -5.37 4.00
CA ASP A 93 13.62 -4.05 4.35
C ASP A 93 12.49 -3.02 4.44
N CYS A 94 11.51 -3.12 3.54
CA CYS A 94 10.35 -2.22 3.50
C CYS A 94 9.34 -2.50 4.61
N LEU A 95 8.93 -3.76 4.81
CA LEU A 95 7.82 -4.11 5.70
C LEU A 95 8.24 -4.37 7.15
N LYS A 96 9.34 -5.08 7.37
CA LYS A 96 9.77 -5.49 8.73
C LYS A 96 10.84 -4.57 9.29
N SER A 97 11.87 -4.26 8.50
CA SER A 97 12.97 -3.43 8.98
C SER A 97 12.69 -1.93 8.88
N GLN A 98 11.67 -1.53 8.12
CA GLN A 98 11.28 -0.13 7.87
C GLN A 98 12.48 0.76 7.48
N ARG A 99 13.40 0.22 6.67
CA ARG A 99 14.62 0.92 6.20
C ARG A 99 14.46 1.54 4.81
N ALA A 100 13.33 1.29 4.14
CA ALA A 100 13.05 1.77 2.81
C ALA A 100 11.53 1.87 2.57
N CYS A 101 11.14 2.74 1.65
CA CYS A 101 9.80 2.77 1.08
C CYS A 101 9.80 2.12 -0.31
N LEU A 102 8.64 1.64 -0.74
CA LEU A 102 8.43 1.26 -2.13
C LEU A 102 8.27 2.52 -3.00
N ASP A 103 8.53 2.38 -4.29
CA ASP A 103 8.15 3.38 -5.28
C ASP A 103 6.62 3.48 -5.41
N ALA A 104 6.16 4.49 -6.15
CA ALA A 104 4.74 4.77 -6.30
C ALA A 104 3.95 3.59 -6.89
N GLU A 105 4.44 2.97 -7.96
CA GLU A 105 3.74 1.89 -8.65
C GLU A 105 3.57 0.68 -7.73
N ARG A 106 4.65 0.26 -7.07
CA ARG A 106 4.61 -0.88 -6.15
C ARG A 106 3.79 -0.59 -4.89
N THR A 107 3.77 0.66 -4.45
CA THR A 107 2.88 1.11 -3.36
C THR A 107 1.42 0.99 -3.76
N LEU A 108 1.05 1.40 -4.98
CA LEU A 108 -0.32 1.25 -5.51
C LEU A 108 -0.71 -0.23 -5.60
N ARG A 109 0.18 -1.09 -6.13
CA ARG A 109 -0.07 -2.54 -6.17
C ARG A 109 -0.28 -3.12 -4.76
N LEU A 110 0.53 -2.70 -3.78
CA LEU A 110 0.39 -3.13 -2.40
C LEU A 110 -0.95 -2.68 -1.79
N LEU A 111 -1.37 -1.45 -2.05
CA LEU A 111 -2.68 -0.92 -1.62
C LEU A 111 -3.83 -1.77 -2.18
N CYS A 112 -3.84 -2.05 -3.49
CA CYS A 112 -4.86 -2.91 -4.10
C CYS A 112 -4.89 -4.30 -3.47
N TRP A 113 -3.73 -4.88 -3.18
CA TRP A 113 -3.65 -6.18 -2.52
C TRP A 113 -4.20 -6.16 -1.09
N VAL A 114 -3.87 -5.14 -0.29
CA VAL A 114 -4.40 -4.98 1.07
C VAL A 114 -5.91 -4.77 1.05
N ALA A 115 -6.43 -3.94 0.14
CA ALA A 115 -7.87 -3.72 -0.01
C ALA A 115 -8.62 -5.02 -0.35
N ALA A 116 -8.09 -5.80 -1.31
CA ALA A 116 -8.66 -7.10 -1.64
C ALA A 116 -8.67 -8.05 -0.44
N ARG A 117 -7.58 -8.10 0.35
CA ARG A 117 -7.49 -8.91 1.57
C ARG A 117 -8.51 -8.52 2.62
N GLN A 118 -8.76 -7.22 2.81
CA GLN A 118 -9.78 -6.73 3.73
C GLN A 118 -11.20 -7.13 3.30
N GLN A 119 -11.44 -7.29 2.00
CA GLN A 119 -12.69 -7.80 1.44
C GLN A 119 -12.76 -9.34 1.39
N GLY A 120 -11.79 -10.05 1.99
CA GLY A 120 -11.73 -11.52 1.98
C GLY A 120 -11.29 -12.13 0.63
N ARG A 121 -10.78 -11.31 -0.30
CA ARG A 121 -10.25 -11.73 -1.61
C ARG A 121 -8.73 -11.82 -1.57
N ASP A 122 -8.12 -12.53 -2.52
CA ASP A 122 -6.66 -12.57 -2.70
C ASP A 122 -6.32 -12.33 -4.16
N LEU A 123 -5.55 -11.27 -4.44
CA LEU A 123 -5.08 -10.98 -5.80
C LEU A 123 -3.85 -11.81 -6.21
N ILE A 124 -3.27 -12.55 -5.25
CA ILE A 124 -2.12 -13.43 -5.48
C ILE A 124 -2.60 -14.88 -5.43
N LEU A 125 -3.34 -15.28 -6.47
CA LEU A 125 -3.69 -16.66 -6.75
C LEU A 125 -2.63 -17.29 -7.65
#